data_AF-A0A7C7GQV9-F1
#
_entry.id   AF-A0A7C7GQV9-F1
#
_cell.length_a   1.000
_cell.length_b   1.000
_cell.length_c   1.000
_cell.angle_alpha   90.00
_cell.angle_beta   90.00
_cell.angle_gamma   90.00
#
_symmetry.space_group_name_H-M   'P 1'
#
loop_
_entity.id
_entity.type
_entity.pdbx_description
1 polymer ?
#
loop_
_entity_poly.entity_id
_entity_poly.type
_entity_poly.pdbx_seq_one_letter_code
_entity_poly.pdbx_strand_id
1 'polypeptide(L)'
;MKVSMPLPLSVLTLGADRFKAAPEIKGVTDDAKLRETASEFEAIFIQQMLKTMRESSFESDLLPKSEGEKIFQSLLDEQYAKLSAKSGSLGLGEMIYQQLKSNLDK
;
A
#
# COMPACT_ATOMS: atom_id res chain seq x y z
N MET A 1 66.41 -2.91 -12.45
CA MET A 1 65.88 -2.13 -11.31
C MET A 1 64.36 -2.30 -11.29
N LYS A 2 63.85 -3.07 -10.33
CA LYS A 2 62.40 -3.21 -10.06
C LYS A 2 61.95 -1.94 -9.37
N VAL A 3 60.93 -1.26 -9.91
CA VAL A 3 60.11 -0.35 -9.12
C VAL A 3 58.66 -0.64 -9.44
N SER A 4 58.18 -1.73 -8.84
CA SER A 4 56.75 -1.99 -8.63
C SER A 4 56.36 -1.15 -7.42
N MET A 5 55.66 -0.05 -7.65
CA MET A 5 54.98 0.66 -6.57
C MET A 5 53.56 0.10 -6.50
N PRO A 6 53.18 -0.60 -5.42
CA PRO A 6 51.78 -0.96 -5.23
C PRO A 6 51.03 0.32 -4.85
N LEU A 7 49.97 0.62 -5.61
CA LEU A 7 48.99 1.63 -5.21
C LEU A 7 48.46 1.25 -3.82
N PRO A 8 48.38 2.20 -2.85
CA PRO A 8 47.79 1.89 -1.56
C PRO A 8 46.31 1.55 -1.77
N LEU A 9 45.91 0.36 -1.32
CA LEU A 9 44.54 -0.15 -1.36
C LEU A 9 43.52 0.70 -0.55
N SER A 10 43.92 1.87 -0.04
CA SER A 10 43.12 2.73 0.82
C SER A 10 42.14 3.64 0.08
N VAL A 11 42.20 3.73 -1.26
CA VAL A 11 41.30 4.61 -2.04
C VAL A 11 39.95 3.94 -2.35
N LEU A 12 39.81 2.63 -2.13
CA LEU A 12 38.60 1.86 -2.43
C LEU A 12 37.61 1.74 -1.26
N THR A 13 37.91 2.30 -0.08
CA THR A 13 37.03 2.20 1.10
C THR A 13 36.14 3.42 1.32
N LEU A 14 36.30 4.52 0.56
CA LEU A 14 35.54 5.77 0.80
C LEU A 14 34.08 5.75 0.29
N GLY A 15 33.59 4.61 -0.24
CA GLY A 15 32.24 4.49 -0.79
C GLY A 15 31.35 3.44 -0.14
N ALA A 16 31.87 2.58 0.75
CA ALA A 16 31.14 1.42 1.26
C ALA A 16 30.24 1.74 2.48
N ASP A 17 30.51 2.83 3.20
CA ASP A 17 29.75 3.18 4.42
C ASP A 17 28.47 3.99 4.16
N ARG A 18 28.19 4.39 2.92
CA ARG A 18 26.97 5.17 2.58
C ARG A 18 25.70 4.33 2.43
N PHE A 19 25.82 3.01 2.46
CA PHE A 19 24.68 2.07 2.39
C PHE A 19 24.33 1.44 3.75
N LYS A 20 25.02 1.80 4.83
CA LYS A 20 24.84 1.18 6.16
C LYS A 20 23.84 1.87 7.08
N ALA A 21 22.88 2.59 6.50
CA ALA A 21 21.72 3.09 7.23
C ALA A 21 20.49 3.06 6.31
N ALA A 22 20.09 1.85 5.91
CA ALA A 22 18.66 1.62 5.79
C ALA A 22 18.04 1.99 7.15
N PRO A 23 16.96 2.78 7.21
CA PRO A 23 16.33 3.08 8.48
C PRO A 23 16.06 1.75 9.17
N GLU A 24 16.54 1.59 10.40
CA GLU A 24 16.05 0.55 11.28
C GLU A 24 14.53 0.72 11.30
N ILE A 25 13.81 -0.17 10.62
CA ILE A 25 12.37 -0.31 10.82
C ILE A 25 12.29 -0.85 12.24
N LYS A 26 12.20 0.05 13.20
CA LYS A 26 11.91 -0.28 14.59
C LYS A 26 10.70 -1.18 14.57
N GLY A 27 10.90 -2.46 14.90
CA GLY A 27 9.83 -3.42 15.02
C GLY A 27 8.73 -2.83 15.88
N VAL A 28 7.49 -2.92 15.38
CA VAL A 28 6.23 -2.79 16.12
C VAL A 28 6.22 -1.68 17.19
N THR A 29 5.71 -0.50 16.86
CA THR A 29 5.24 0.44 17.90
C THR A 29 3.82 0.96 17.68
N ASP A 30 3.13 0.50 16.64
CA ASP A 30 1.74 0.90 16.46
C ASP A 30 0.95 -0.23 15.79
N ASP A 31 0.65 -1.26 16.59
CA ASP A 31 -0.32 -2.31 16.24
C ASP A 31 -1.63 -1.70 15.71
N ALA A 32 -2.01 -0.54 16.26
CA ALA A 32 -3.10 0.29 15.79
C ALA A 32 -2.93 0.78 14.34
N LYS A 33 -1.75 1.32 13.97
CA LYS A 33 -1.49 1.73 12.57
C LYS A 33 -1.47 0.53 11.63
N LEU A 34 -0.93 -0.61 12.05
CA LEU A 34 -0.92 -1.81 11.22
C LEU A 34 -2.36 -2.26 10.89
N ARG A 35 -3.22 -2.25 11.91
CA ARG A 35 -4.64 -2.57 11.77
C ARG A 35 -5.39 -1.52 10.93
N GLU A 36 -5.07 -0.24 11.10
CA GLU A 36 -5.61 0.87 10.32
C GLU A 36 -5.26 0.73 8.84
N THR A 37 -3.98 0.56 8.50
CA THR A 37 -3.53 0.35 7.10
C THR A 37 -4.14 -0.90 6.49
N ALA A 38 -4.32 -1.97 7.28
CA ALA A 38 -4.99 -3.17 6.79
C ALA A 38 -6.49 -2.91 6.48
N SER A 39 -7.17 -2.11 7.29
CA SER A 39 -8.54 -1.64 7.01
C SER A 39 -8.60 -0.72 5.79
N GLU A 40 -7.63 0.18 5.61
CA GLU A 40 -7.53 1.02 4.39
C GLU A 40 -7.37 0.17 3.12
N PHE A 41 -6.63 -0.93 3.20
CA PHE A 41 -6.52 -1.87 2.07
C PHE A 41 -7.85 -2.56 1.75
N GLU A 42 -8.62 -2.96 2.78
CA GLU A 42 -9.98 -3.47 2.57
C GLU A 42 -10.87 -2.41 1.90
N ALA A 43 -10.73 -1.13 2.24
CA ALA A 43 -11.45 -0.06 1.56
C ALA A 43 -11.11 0.03 0.08
N ILE A 44 -9.82 -0.04 -0.30
CA ILE A 44 -9.42 -0.03 -1.71
C ILE A 44 -10.04 -1.21 -2.46
N PHE A 45 -10.04 -2.39 -1.85
CA PHE A 45 -10.65 -3.58 -2.44
C PHE A 45 -12.16 -3.40 -2.66
N ILE A 46 -12.88 -2.90 -1.63
CA ILE A 46 -14.33 -2.65 -1.73
C ILE A 46 -14.62 -1.61 -2.81
N GLN A 47 -13.83 -0.54 -2.90
CA GLN A 47 -13.99 0.48 -3.94
C GLN A 47 -13.84 -0.14 -5.34
N GLN A 48 -12.83 -0.98 -5.54
CA GLN A 48 -12.63 -1.67 -6.82
C GLN A 48 -13.78 -2.63 -7.14
N MET A 49 -14.29 -3.35 -6.14
CA MET A 49 -15.45 -4.22 -6.29
C MET A 49 -16.68 -3.42 -6.75
N LEU A 50 -17.00 -2.30 -6.07
CA LEU A 50 -18.12 -1.43 -6.43
C LEU A 50 -17.98 -0.87 -7.85
N LYS A 51 -16.77 -0.44 -8.22
CA LYS A 51 -16.46 0.04 -9.56
C LYS A 51 -16.73 -1.04 -10.61
N THR A 52 -16.20 -2.24 -10.42
CA THR A 52 -16.39 -3.36 -11.35
C THR A 52 -17.86 -3.79 -11.45
N MET A 53 -18.62 -3.75 -10.34
CA MET A 53 -20.07 -4.01 -10.36
C MET A 53 -20.82 -3.00 -11.25
N ARG A 54 -20.47 -1.71 -11.19
CA ARG A 54 -21.09 -0.67 -12.04
C ARG A 54 -20.68 -0.80 -13.49
N GLU A 55 -19.40 -1.06 -13.77
CA GLU A 55 -18.91 -1.33 -15.12
C GLU A 55 -19.60 -2.54 -15.76
N SER A 56 -20.02 -3.51 -14.93
CA SER A 56 -20.76 -4.70 -15.37
C SER A 56 -22.27 -4.46 -15.55
N SER A 57 -22.80 -3.36 -15.02
CA SER A 57 -24.19 -2.96 -15.25
C SER A 57 -24.31 -2.44 -16.67
N PHE A 58 -25.36 -2.86 -17.39
CA PHE A 58 -25.72 -2.26 -18.67
C PHE A 58 -26.16 -0.82 -18.41
N GLU A 59 -25.23 0.13 -18.44
CA GLU A 59 -25.56 1.55 -18.56
C GLU A 59 -26.36 1.71 -19.85
N SER A 60 -27.59 2.22 -19.75
CA SER A 60 -28.41 2.38 -20.95
C SER A 60 -27.83 3.53 -21.77
N ASP A 61 -27.47 3.27 -23.03
CA ASP A 61 -27.04 4.30 -23.99
C ASP A 61 -28.07 5.43 -24.18
N LEU A 62 -29.30 5.22 -23.70
CA LEU A 62 -30.39 6.20 -23.74
C LEU A 62 -30.18 7.36 -22.74
N LEU A 63 -29.38 7.17 -21.69
CA LEU A 63 -29.09 8.17 -20.66
C LEU A 63 -27.59 8.20 -20.35
N PRO A 64 -26.77 8.89 -21.17
CA PRO A 64 -25.35 8.99 -20.92
C PRO A 64 -25.09 9.81 -19.65
N LYS A 65 -24.30 9.24 -18.74
CA LYS A 65 -23.84 9.93 -17.52
C LYS A 65 -22.89 11.08 -17.86
N SER A 66 -23.09 12.21 -17.20
CA SER A 66 -22.17 13.35 -17.32
C SER A 66 -20.82 13.06 -16.65
N GLU A 67 -19.76 13.78 -17.06
CA GLU A 67 -18.45 13.65 -16.40
C GLU A 67 -18.51 14.07 -14.92
N GLY A 68 -19.32 15.07 -14.58
CA GLY A 68 -19.53 15.49 -13.19
C GLY A 68 -20.19 14.39 -12.35
N GLU A 69 -21.15 13.67 -12.92
CA GLU A 69 -21.78 12.52 -12.28
C GLU A 69 -20.78 11.38 -12.04
N LYS A 70 -19.92 11.07 -13.01
CA LYS A 70 -18.87 10.04 -12.86
C LYS A 70 -17.89 10.38 -11.74
N ILE A 71 -17.48 11.64 -11.64
CA ILE A 71 -16.60 12.12 -10.56
C ILE A 71 -17.32 12.00 -9.21
N PHE A 72 -18.54 12.51 -9.10
CA PHE A 72 -19.32 12.42 -7.86
C PHE A 72 -19.55 10.98 -7.42
N GLN A 73 -19.89 10.09 -8.37
CA GLN A 73 -20.05 8.66 -8.11
C GLN A 73 -18.76 8.03 -7.60
N SER A 74 -17.60 8.38 -8.19
CA SER A 74 -16.31 7.86 -7.75
C SER A 74 -15.97 8.29 -6.32
N LEU A 75 -16.27 9.54 -5.96
CA LEU A 75 -16.12 10.05 -4.59
C LEU A 75 -17.08 9.38 -3.61
N LEU A 76 -18.31 9.13 -4.03
CA LEU A 76 -19.31 8.42 -3.23
C LEU A 76 -18.87 6.98 -2.94
N ASP A 77 -18.35 6.29 -3.95
CA ASP A 77 -17.84 4.92 -3.86
C ASP A 77 -16.68 4.83 -2.88
N GLU A 78 -15.77 5.81 -2.91
CA GLU A 78 -14.67 5.92 -1.95
C GLU A 78 -15.17 6.03 -0.51
N GLN A 79 -16.18 6.86 -0.25
CA GLN A 79 -16.74 7.02 1.10
C GLN A 79 -17.46 5.75 1.58
N TYR A 80 -18.25 5.11 0.71
CA TYR A 80 -18.90 3.85 1.04
C TYR A 80 -17.90 2.74 1.31
N ALA A 81 -16.81 2.68 0.55
CA ALA A 81 -15.75 1.72 0.76
C ALA A 81 -15.06 1.93 2.12
N LYS A 82 -14.72 3.18 2.48
CA LYS A 82 -14.15 3.52 3.80
C LYS A 82 -15.07 3.15 4.96
N LEU A 83 -16.36 3.47 4.85
CA LEU A 83 -17.35 3.13 5.87
C LEU A 83 -17.49 1.62 6.05
N SER A 84 -17.54 0.88 4.94
CA SER A 84 -17.68 -0.59 4.94
C SER A 84 -16.44 -1.30 5.48
N ALA A 85 -15.25 -0.80 5.14
CA ALA A 85 -14.00 -1.33 5.68
C ALA A 85 -13.84 -1.04 7.17
N LYS A 86 -14.29 0.14 7.64
CA LYS A 86 -14.27 0.49 9.06
C LYS A 86 -15.21 -0.37 9.89
N SER A 87 -16.34 -0.83 9.34
CA SER A 87 -17.21 -1.81 9.99
C SER A 87 -16.70 -3.25 9.91
N GLY A 88 -15.63 -3.50 9.13
CA GLY A 88 -15.09 -4.84 8.91
C GLY A 88 -16.03 -5.75 8.12
N SER A 89 -16.80 -5.19 7.18
CA SER A 89 -17.90 -5.90 6.51
C SER A 89 -17.46 -7.13 5.70
N LEU A 90 -16.25 -7.13 5.13
CA LEU A 90 -15.72 -8.29 4.39
C LEU A 90 -14.70 -9.09 5.22
N GLY A 91 -14.13 -8.49 6.27
CA GLY A 91 -13.16 -9.13 7.15
C GLY A 91 -11.76 -9.29 6.53
N LEU A 92 -11.54 -8.77 5.32
CA LEU A 92 -10.26 -8.83 4.63
C LEU A 92 -9.17 -8.03 5.35
N GLY A 93 -9.51 -6.88 5.92
CA GLY A 93 -8.57 -6.06 6.67
C GLY A 93 -8.05 -6.79 7.91
N GLU A 94 -8.91 -7.55 8.60
CA GLU A 94 -8.48 -8.39 9.72
C GLU A 94 -7.53 -9.49 9.25
N MET A 95 -7.86 -10.18 8.15
CA MET A 95 -6.99 -11.23 7.60
C MET A 95 -5.61 -10.71 7.21
N ILE A 96 -5.56 -9.53 6.59
CA ILE A 96 -4.31 -8.86 6.22
C ILE A 96 -3.52 -8.47 7.48
N TYR A 97 -4.18 -7.87 8.46
CA TYR A 97 -3.55 -7.52 9.74
C TYR A 97 -2.91 -8.75 10.41
N GLN A 98 -3.65 -9.85 10.53
CA GLN A 98 -3.16 -11.09 11.13
C GLN A 98 -1.97 -11.67 10.36
N GLN A 99 -2.03 -11.66 9.03
CA GLN A 99 -0.94 -12.13 8.18
C GLN A 99 0.31 -11.25 8.35
N LEU A 100 0.17 -9.93 8.30
CA LEU A 100 1.30 -9.01 8.45
C LEU A 100 1.94 -9.13 9.84
N LYS A 101 1.11 -9.17 10.89
CA LYS A 101 1.57 -9.36 12.27
C LYS A 101 2.34 -10.67 12.44
N SER A 102 1.81 -11.78 11.93
CA SER A 102 2.51 -13.07 11.97
C SER A 102 3.86 -13.08 11.25
N ASN A 103 4.05 -12.24 10.22
CA ASN A 103 5.34 -12.12 9.53
C ASN A 103 6.32 -11.16 10.23
N LEU A 104 5.83 -10.21 11.03
CA LEU A 104 6.64 -9.30 11.84
C LEU A 104 7.15 -9.96 13.13
N ASP A 105 6.39 -10.92 13.66
CA ASP A 105 6.73 -11.64 14.90
C ASP A 105 7.69 -12.84 14.67
N LYS A 106 8.10 -13.10 13.41
CA LYS A 106 9.07 -14.14 13.03
C LYS A 106 10.47 -13.58 12.88
#